data_AF-A0A946U8A0-F1
#
_entry.id   AF-A0A946U8A0-F1
#
_cell.length_a   1.000
_cell.length_b   1.000
_cell.length_c   1.000
_cell.angle_alpha   90.00
_cell.angle_beta   90.00
_cell.angle_gamma   90.00
#
_symmetry.space_group_name_H-M   'P 1'
#
loop_
_entity.id
_entity.type
_entity.pdbx_description
1 polymer ?
#
loop_
_entity_poly.entity_id
_entity_poly.type
_entity_poly.pdbx_seq_one_letter_code
_entity_poly.pdbx_strand_id
1 'polypeptide(L)'
;MKTIVKAERHETGGADAEPITVAEVQSNSNIGAGVDDTFIEGLIRRAVDLVEDWAGISIMQKQYTLKLDQFPSDDETGILLPFPPAISISSVKYYDDADTLQTWSSDDYELDASFRYGAMLYPVRTAAWPASRTFRDSVEIVYLAGYPDDQASADTVPEDLKGALLLMVGHWYENREATTQSLFNMQQIPLGVHALLGNYRAWGF
;
A
#
# COMPACT_ATOMS: atom_id res chain seq x y z
N MET A 1 26.55 5.81 3.40
CA MET A 1 26.37 4.62 2.54
C MET A 1 24.87 4.44 2.41
N LYS A 2 24.29 4.55 1.20
CA LYS A 2 22.83 4.52 1.00
C LYS A 2 22.35 3.09 1.29
N THR A 3 21.63 2.86 2.39
CA THR A 3 20.96 1.58 2.67
C THR A 3 20.04 1.28 1.50
N ILE A 4 20.30 0.20 0.77
CA ILE A 4 19.43 -0.20 -0.35
C ILE A 4 18.24 -0.92 0.29
N VAL A 5 17.11 -0.22 0.34
CA VAL A 5 15.86 -0.76 0.83
C VAL A 5 15.21 -1.58 -0.28
N LYS A 6 15.04 -2.88 -0.07
CA LYS A 6 14.27 -3.74 -0.98
C LYS A 6 13.00 -4.17 -0.26
N ALA A 7 11.87 -3.66 -0.70
CA ALA A 7 10.57 -4.13 -0.24
C ALA A 7 9.98 -5.08 -1.28
N GLU A 8 9.68 -6.31 -0.87
CA GLU A 8 8.98 -7.30 -1.68
C GLU A 8 7.52 -7.37 -1.20
N ARG A 9 6.57 -7.19 -2.13
CA ARG A 9 5.13 -7.33 -1.90
C ARG A 9 4.76 -8.80 -1.88
N HIS A 10 4.10 -9.26 -0.83
CA HIS A 10 3.48 -10.58 -0.75
C HIS A 10 1.96 -10.43 -0.60
N GLU A 11 1.23 -10.76 -1.65
CA GLU A 11 -0.23 -10.70 -1.62
C GLU A 11 -0.79 -11.73 -0.64
N THR A 12 -1.43 -11.23 0.41
CA THR A 12 -2.10 -12.06 1.41
C THR A 12 -3.56 -11.59 1.49
N GLY A 13 -4.29 -11.76 0.40
CA GLY A 13 -5.70 -11.33 0.32
C GLY A 13 -6.42 -12.04 -0.83
N GLY A 14 -7.33 -12.95 -0.48
CA GLY A 14 -8.26 -13.55 -1.44
C GLY A 14 -9.33 -12.54 -1.86
N ALA A 15 -10.00 -12.82 -2.98
CA ALA A 15 -10.92 -11.96 -3.72
C ALA A 15 -12.11 -11.31 -2.95
N ASP A 16 -12.25 -11.50 -1.64
CA ASP A 16 -13.33 -10.99 -0.79
C ASP A 16 -13.06 -9.58 -0.19
N ALA A 17 -11.91 -8.97 -0.46
CA ALA A 17 -11.48 -7.70 0.17
C ALA A 17 -11.21 -6.57 -0.83
N GLU A 18 -11.88 -6.57 -2.00
CA GLU A 18 -11.75 -5.45 -2.95
C GLU A 18 -12.40 -4.17 -2.38
N PRO A 19 -11.77 -2.98 -2.53
CA PRO A 19 -12.20 -1.75 -1.85
C PRO A 19 -13.52 -1.17 -2.37
N ILE A 20 -13.94 -1.63 -3.56
CA ILE A 20 -15.23 -1.32 -4.19
C ILE A 20 -15.81 -2.63 -4.73
N THR A 21 -17.13 -2.74 -4.68
CA THR A 21 -17.86 -3.92 -5.16
C THR A 21 -18.33 -3.73 -6.60
N VAL A 22 -18.57 -4.85 -7.30
CA VAL A 22 -19.17 -4.84 -8.64
C VAL A 22 -20.54 -4.13 -8.62
N ALA A 23 -21.32 -4.32 -7.56
CA ALA A 23 -22.63 -3.69 -7.40
C ALA A 23 -22.53 -2.15 -7.30
N GLU A 24 -21.52 -1.61 -6.61
CA GLU A 24 -21.27 -0.17 -6.54
C GLU A 24 -20.88 0.40 -7.90
N VAL A 25 -20.01 -0.29 -8.65
CA VAL A 25 -19.63 0.11 -10.01
C VAL A 25 -20.85 0.09 -10.94
N GLN A 26 -21.67 -0.95 -10.85
CA GLN A 26 -22.89 -1.09 -11.64
C GLN A 26 -23.87 0.04 -11.35
N SER A 27 -24.09 0.36 -10.07
CA SER A 27 -24.96 1.47 -9.67
C SER A 27 -24.42 2.82 -10.13
N ASN A 28 -23.10 3.03 -10.07
CA ASN A 28 -22.49 4.30 -10.49
C ASN A 28 -22.55 4.50 -12.02
N SER A 29 -22.39 3.42 -12.79
CA SER A 29 -22.33 3.46 -14.26
C SER A 29 -23.70 3.16 -14.92
N ASN A 30 -24.77 3.03 -14.12
CA ASN A 30 -26.12 2.66 -14.56
C ASN A 30 -26.17 1.36 -15.38
N ILE A 31 -25.37 0.38 -14.98
CA ILE A 31 -25.31 -0.97 -15.56
C ILE A 31 -26.31 -1.87 -14.81
N GLY A 32 -27.02 -2.75 -15.53
CA GLY A 32 -27.93 -3.71 -14.91
C GLY A 32 -27.17 -4.76 -14.07
N ALA A 33 -27.82 -5.26 -13.01
CA ALA A 33 -27.24 -6.29 -12.15
C ALA A 33 -26.92 -7.58 -12.93
N GLY A 34 -25.73 -8.15 -12.70
CA GLY A 34 -25.27 -9.39 -13.34
C GLY A 34 -24.71 -9.22 -14.75
N VAL A 35 -24.56 -7.97 -15.22
CA VAL A 35 -23.98 -7.69 -16.54
C VAL A 35 -22.48 -7.41 -16.41
N ASP A 36 -21.70 -8.15 -17.20
CA ASP A 36 -20.26 -7.98 -17.32
C ASP A 36 -19.47 -8.10 -15.99
N ASP A 37 -20.02 -8.80 -14.99
CA ASP A 37 -19.42 -8.90 -13.64
C ASP A 37 -17.93 -9.26 -13.66
N THR A 38 -17.57 -10.34 -14.37
CA THR A 38 -16.15 -10.78 -14.48
C THR A 38 -15.26 -9.75 -15.15
N PHE A 39 -15.80 -8.95 -16.08
CA PHE A 39 -15.04 -7.89 -16.73
C PHE A 39 -14.85 -6.70 -15.78
N ILE A 40 -15.89 -6.34 -15.02
CA ILE A 40 -15.85 -5.28 -14.01
C ILE A 40 -14.87 -5.65 -12.90
N GLU A 41 -14.89 -6.88 -12.37
CA GLU A 41 -13.88 -7.38 -11.41
C GLU A 41 -12.45 -7.20 -11.94
N GLY A 42 -12.22 -7.54 -13.21
CA GLY A 42 -10.91 -7.34 -13.85
C GLY A 42 -10.50 -5.88 -13.97
N LEU A 43 -11.45 -4.95 -14.15
CA LEU A 43 -11.19 -3.51 -14.18
C LEU A 43 -10.92 -2.96 -12.78
N ILE A 44 -11.66 -3.40 -11.77
CA ILE A 44 -11.46 -3.00 -10.37
C ILE A 44 -10.04 -3.34 -9.94
N ARG A 45 -9.58 -4.58 -10.15
CA ARG A 45 -8.20 -4.98 -9.79
C ARG A 45 -7.14 -4.11 -10.44
N ARG A 46 -7.28 -3.84 -11.74
CA ARG A 46 -6.36 -2.96 -12.48
C ARG A 46 -6.39 -1.52 -11.97
N ALA A 47 -7.57 -1.02 -11.60
CA ALA A 47 -7.71 0.34 -11.10
C ALA A 47 -7.02 0.47 -9.74
N VAL A 48 -7.21 -0.52 -8.86
CA VAL A 48 -6.55 -0.59 -7.56
C VAL A 48 -5.03 -0.64 -7.72
N ASP A 49 -4.51 -1.54 -8.55
CA ASP A 49 -3.06 -1.63 -8.76
C ASP A 49 -2.47 -0.32 -9.31
N LEU A 50 -3.16 0.36 -10.23
CA LEU A 50 -2.70 1.62 -10.79
C LEU A 50 -2.72 2.76 -9.75
N VAL A 51 -3.76 2.83 -8.91
CA VAL A 51 -3.84 3.84 -7.85
C VAL A 51 -2.79 3.59 -6.77
N GLU A 52 -2.60 2.34 -6.35
CA GLU A 52 -1.57 1.96 -5.38
C GLU A 52 -0.17 2.30 -5.87
N ASP A 53 0.16 1.99 -7.14
CA ASP A 53 1.46 2.30 -7.74
C ASP A 53 1.67 3.81 -7.88
N TRP A 54 0.63 4.55 -8.27
CA TRP A 54 0.71 6.00 -8.44
C TRP A 54 0.84 6.76 -7.11
N ALA A 55 0.05 6.38 -6.11
CA ALA A 55 0.05 7.03 -4.80
C ALA A 55 1.16 6.51 -3.87
N GLY A 56 1.67 5.30 -4.13
CA GLY A 56 2.65 4.63 -3.28
C GLY A 56 2.05 4.15 -1.96
N ILE A 57 0.76 3.81 -1.95
CA ILE A 57 0.00 3.37 -0.78
C ILE A 57 -0.50 1.93 -0.96
N SER A 58 -0.84 1.25 0.13
CA SER A 58 -1.60 0.01 0.08
C SER A 58 -3.06 0.33 0.36
N ILE A 59 -3.97 0.05 -0.59
CA ILE A 59 -5.41 0.23 -0.35
C ILE A 59 -5.94 -1.00 0.37
N MET A 60 -5.67 -2.17 -0.21
CA MET A 60 -6.04 -3.46 0.37
C MET A 60 -5.01 -3.91 1.40
N GLN A 61 -5.42 -4.75 2.35
CA GLN A 61 -4.51 -5.37 3.29
C GLN A 61 -3.56 -6.34 2.57
N LYS A 62 -2.26 -6.06 2.66
CA LYS A 62 -1.17 -6.81 2.03
C LYS A 62 -0.02 -6.96 3.02
N GLN A 63 0.65 -8.10 2.95
CA GLN A 63 1.86 -8.32 3.72
C GLN A 63 3.06 -7.89 2.89
N TYR A 64 3.97 -7.16 3.51
CA TYR A 64 5.20 -6.70 2.88
C TYR A 64 6.40 -7.22 3.66
N THR A 65 7.41 -7.64 2.90
CA THR A 65 8.70 -8.05 3.44
C THR A 65 9.73 -7.00 3.07
N LEU A 66 10.20 -6.24 4.06
CA LEU A 66 11.25 -5.26 3.92
C LEU A 66 12.59 -5.89 4.28
N LYS A 67 13.52 -5.89 3.34
CA LYS A 67 14.89 -6.35 3.54
C LYS A 67 15.84 -5.16 3.58
N LEU A 68 16.70 -5.15 4.60
CA LEU A 68 17.72 -4.12 4.82
C LEU A 68 19.08 -4.77 5.04
N ASP A 69 20.14 -4.04 4.69
CA ASP A 69 21.53 -4.52 4.84
C ASP A 69 22.01 -4.45 6.31
N GLN A 70 21.43 -3.56 7.12
CA GLN A 70 21.71 -3.39 8.56
C GLN A 70 20.67 -2.49 9.22
N PHE A 71 20.59 -2.52 10.54
CA PHE A 71 19.87 -1.49 11.31
C PHE A 71 20.55 -0.11 11.22
N PRO A 72 19.81 0.99 11.48
CA PRO A 72 20.40 2.31 11.66
C PRO A 72 21.50 2.32 12.73
N SER A 73 22.49 3.19 12.56
CA SER A 73 23.61 3.32 13.49
C SER A 73 23.27 4.08 14.78
N ASP A 74 22.10 4.70 14.82
CA ASP A 74 21.59 5.57 15.86
C ASP A 74 20.17 5.16 16.27
N ASP A 75 19.90 5.20 17.58
CA ASP A 75 18.60 4.80 18.15
C ASP A 75 17.49 5.84 17.88
N GLU A 76 17.85 7.02 17.37
CA GLU A 76 16.91 8.09 17.01
C GLU A 76 16.40 7.99 15.56
N THR A 77 17.10 7.25 14.68
CA THR A 77 16.67 7.09 13.29
C THR A 77 15.70 5.92 13.18
N GLY A 78 14.46 6.23 12.81
CA GLY A 78 13.44 5.22 12.53
C GLY A 78 13.60 4.59 11.15
N ILE A 79 13.20 3.33 11.03
CA ILE A 79 13.12 2.64 9.74
C ILE A 79 11.79 3.00 9.09
N LEU A 80 11.84 3.62 7.91
CA LEU A 80 10.64 3.90 7.12
C LEU A 80 10.10 2.60 6.51
N LEU A 81 8.85 2.27 6.84
CA LEU A 81 8.12 1.19 6.19
C LEU A 81 7.43 1.74 4.94
N PRO A 82 7.74 1.20 3.74
CA PRO A 82 7.10 1.65 2.51
C PRO A 82 5.61 1.24 2.46
N PHE A 83 4.85 1.88 1.57
CA PHE A 83 3.42 1.58 1.34
C PHE A 83 2.53 1.81 2.58
N PRO A 84 2.34 3.05 3.05
CA PRO A 84 1.36 3.34 4.10
C PRO A 84 -0.07 3.04 3.64
N PRO A 85 -1.03 2.86 4.57
CA PRO A 85 -0.85 2.83 6.03
C PRO A 85 -0.39 1.45 6.53
N ALA A 86 0.56 1.41 7.47
CA ALA A 86 0.95 0.15 8.12
C ALA A 86 0.03 -0.12 9.32
N ILE A 87 -0.52 -1.33 9.40
CA ILE A 87 -1.44 -1.76 10.45
C ILE A 87 -0.67 -2.36 11.62
N SER A 88 0.24 -3.30 11.34
CA SER A 88 0.96 -4.03 12.38
C SER A 88 2.24 -4.66 11.83
N ILE A 89 3.18 -4.92 12.73
CA ILE A 89 4.40 -5.68 12.41
C ILE A 89 4.15 -7.14 12.76
N SER A 90 4.37 -8.02 11.81
CA SER A 90 4.22 -9.46 11.99
C SER A 90 5.47 -10.09 12.63
N SER A 91 6.66 -9.71 12.15
CA SER A 91 7.92 -10.15 12.73
C SER A 91 9.09 -9.30 12.27
N VAL A 92 10.07 -9.09 13.16
CA VAL A 92 11.38 -8.55 12.81
C VAL A 92 12.44 -9.62 13.08
N LYS A 93 13.18 -9.99 12.04
CA LYS A 93 14.25 -10.98 12.11
C LYS A 93 15.55 -10.35 11.61
N TYR A 94 16.66 -10.79 12.18
CA TYR A 94 17.97 -10.32 11.76
C TYR A 94 19.03 -11.40 11.95
N TYR A 95 20.12 -11.29 11.21
CA TYR A 95 21.32 -12.10 11.43
C TYR A 95 22.28 -11.36 12.36
N ASP A 96 22.68 -12.02 13.45
CA ASP A 96 23.70 -11.49 14.36
C ASP A 96 25.13 -11.61 13.76
N ASP A 97 26.13 -11.07 14.46
CA ASP A 97 27.54 -11.13 14.04
C ASP A 97 28.08 -12.57 13.89
N ALA A 98 27.41 -13.56 14.50
CA ALA A 98 27.72 -14.98 14.38
C ALA A 98 26.94 -15.66 13.24
N ASP A 99 26.27 -14.90 12.37
CA ASP A 99 25.46 -15.38 11.24
C ASP A 99 24.27 -16.26 11.68
N THR A 100 23.79 -16.07 12.91
CA THR A 100 22.63 -16.78 13.45
C THR A 100 21.37 -15.93 13.32
N LEU A 101 20.29 -16.54 12.83
CA LEU A 101 18.99 -15.88 12.69
C LEU A 101 18.35 -15.68 14.08
N GLN A 102 18.23 -14.42 14.49
CA GLN A 102 17.55 -13.99 15.70
C GLN A 102 16.18 -13.40 15.34
N THR A 103 15.23 -13.51 16.25
CA THR A 103 13.93 -12.83 16.17
C THR A 103 13.89 -11.77 17.24
N TRP A 104 13.64 -10.52 16.85
CA TRP A 104 13.53 -9.41 17.80
C TRP A 104 12.16 -9.40 18.45
N SER A 105 12.10 -9.20 19.77
CA SER A 105 10.85 -9.24 20.52
C SER A 105 9.95 -8.07 20.15
N SER A 106 8.64 -8.31 20.06
CA SER A 106 7.63 -7.24 19.87
C SER A 106 7.57 -6.23 21.00
N ASP A 107 8.12 -6.57 22.17
CA ASP A 107 8.18 -5.66 23.32
C ASP A 107 9.32 -4.63 23.22
N ASP A 108 10.29 -4.86 22.33
CA ASP A 108 11.50 -4.04 22.19
C ASP A 108 11.37 -2.98 21.08
N TYR A 109 10.32 -3.02 20.27
CA TYR A 109 10.07 -2.08 19.18
C TYR A 109 8.65 -1.50 19.18
N GLU A 110 8.52 -0.29 18.66
CA GLU A 110 7.27 0.44 18.54
C GLU A 110 7.04 0.87 17.09
N LEU A 111 5.80 0.69 16.62
CA LEU A 111 5.36 1.17 15.32
C LEU A 111 4.71 2.55 15.50
N ASP A 112 5.37 3.59 14.99
CA ASP A 112 4.74 4.90 14.85
C ASP A 112 3.97 4.96 13.53
N ALA A 113 2.67 4.69 13.61
CA ALA A 113 1.73 4.81 12.50
C ALA A 113 1.13 6.22 12.38
N SER A 114 1.52 7.18 13.22
CA SER A 114 0.97 8.54 13.25
C SER A 114 1.31 9.34 11.99
N PHE A 115 2.40 8.98 11.32
CA PHE A 115 2.89 9.69 10.15
C PHE A 115 2.15 9.24 8.89
N ARG A 116 1.25 10.11 8.42
CA ARG A 116 0.40 9.88 7.23
C ARG A 116 1.14 9.53 5.93
N TYR A 117 2.45 9.77 5.87
CA TYR A 117 3.26 9.56 4.66
C TYR A 117 4.18 8.34 4.74
N GLY A 118 4.13 7.56 5.83
CA GLY A 118 4.92 6.35 5.99
C GLY A 118 5.03 5.98 7.47
N ALA A 119 4.70 4.74 7.81
CA ALA A 119 4.90 4.29 9.17
C ALA A 119 6.39 4.13 9.47
N MET A 120 6.81 4.52 10.66
CA MET A 120 8.21 4.41 11.08
C MET A 120 8.32 3.39 12.21
N LEU A 121 9.30 2.50 12.09
CA LEU A 121 9.65 1.56 13.15
C LEU A 121 10.79 2.14 13.99
N TYR A 122 10.58 2.20 15.29
CA TYR A 122 11.57 2.64 16.27
C TYR A 122 11.81 1.56 17.33
N PRO A 123 13.00 1.49 17.95
CA PRO A 123 13.15 0.79 19.21
C PRO A 123 12.34 1.53 20.29
N VAL A 124 11.83 0.80 21.29
CA VAL A 124 11.23 1.42 22.47
C VAL A 124 12.29 2.30 23.15
N ARG A 125 11.89 3.41 23.80
CA ARG A 125 12.80 4.37 24.47
C ARG A 125 13.85 3.75 25.41
N THR A 126 13.62 2.53 25.89
CA THR A 126 14.50 1.79 26.80
C THR A 126 15.37 0.75 26.10
N ALA A 127 15.15 0.50 24.82
CA ALA A 127 15.86 -0.44 23.98
C ALA A 127 16.73 0.31 22.95
N ALA A 128 17.69 -0.41 22.37
CA ALA A 128 18.54 0.05 21.28
C ALA A 128 18.40 -0.92 20.11
N TRP A 129 18.80 -0.49 18.91
CA TRP A 129 18.84 -1.40 17.77
C TRP A 129 19.75 -2.60 18.07
N PRO A 130 19.34 -3.84 17.78
CA PRO A 130 20.18 -5.00 18.01
C PRO A 130 21.39 -4.97 17.09
N ALA A 131 22.52 -5.50 17.57
CA ALA A 131 23.72 -5.66 16.76
C ALA A 131 23.45 -6.70 15.65
N SER A 132 23.21 -6.20 14.44
CA SER A 132 23.07 -7.03 13.23
C SER A 132 24.36 -7.03 12.44
N ARG A 133 24.62 -8.14 11.75
CA ARG A 133 25.66 -8.21 10.74
C ARG A 133 25.44 -7.16 9.64
N THR A 134 26.50 -6.45 9.25
CA THR A 134 26.46 -5.54 8.09
C THR A 134 26.69 -6.30 6.79
N PHE A 135 25.64 -6.93 6.26
CA PHE A 135 25.69 -7.64 4.98
C PHE A 135 24.34 -7.57 4.26
N ARG A 136 24.32 -7.89 2.96
CA ARG A 136 23.08 -7.83 2.17
C ARG A 136 21.94 -8.64 2.81
N ASP A 137 20.77 -8.03 2.88
CA ASP A 137 19.51 -8.65 3.35
C ASP A 137 19.65 -9.24 4.78
N SER A 138 20.43 -8.60 5.66
CA SER A 138 20.68 -9.09 7.04
C SER A 138 19.53 -8.83 8.00
N VAL A 139 18.61 -7.91 7.66
CA VAL A 139 17.43 -7.59 8.45
C VAL A 139 16.20 -7.82 7.58
N GLU A 140 15.22 -8.54 8.10
CA GLU A 140 13.93 -8.84 7.47
C GLU A 140 12.81 -8.35 8.40
N ILE A 141 12.00 -7.42 7.91
CA ILE A 141 10.82 -6.89 8.61
C ILE A 141 9.60 -7.29 7.81
N VAL A 142 8.73 -8.10 8.41
CA VAL A 142 7.44 -8.48 7.84
C VAL A 142 6.36 -7.66 8.53
N TYR A 143 5.59 -6.90 7.76
CA TYR A 143 4.52 -6.04 8.27
C TYR A 143 3.27 -6.13 7.39
N LEU A 144 2.12 -5.83 7.99
CA LEU A 144 0.84 -5.73 7.32
C LEU A 144 0.56 -4.26 7.04
N ALA A 145 0.24 -3.92 5.79
CA ALA A 145 -0.17 -2.58 5.39
C ALA A 145 -1.45 -2.62 4.56
N GLY A 146 -2.24 -1.55 4.61
CA GLY A 146 -3.55 -1.44 4.01
C GLY A 146 -4.55 -0.77 4.94
N TYR A 147 -5.70 -0.37 4.40
CA TYR A 147 -6.80 0.10 5.22
C TYR A 147 -7.57 -1.10 5.80
N PRO A 148 -7.88 -1.13 7.11
CA PRO A 148 -8.78 -2.14 7.66
C PRO A 148 -10.18 -2.09 7.06
N ASP A 149 -10.76 -3.28 6.85
CA ASP A 149 -12.13 -3.49 6.35
C ASP A 149 -13.20 -3.36 7.46
N ASP A 150 -12.82 -2.81 8.62
CA ASP A 150 -13.79 -2.59 9.70
C ASP A 150 -14.48 -1.23 9.51
N GLN A 151 -15.73 -1.28 9.03
CA GLN A 151 -16.63 -0.13 8.92
C GLN A 151 -16.84 0.64 10.24
N ALA A 152 -16.47 0.05 11.39
CA ALA A 152 -16.51 0.72 12.71
C ALA A 152 -15.23 1.51 13.04
N SER A 153 -14.14 1.33 12.28
CA SER A 153 -12.89 2.08 12.43
C SER A 153 -12.86 3.29 11.50
N ALA A 154 -12.36 4.42 12.01
CA ALA A 154 -12.06 5.62 11.21
C ALA A 154 -10.99 5.38 10.13
N ASP A 155 -10.33 4.22 10.16
CA ASP A 155 -9.30 3.78 9.21
C ASP A 155 -9.86 2.95 8.04
N THR A 156 -11.17 3.03 7.77
CA THR A 156 -11.76 2.46 6.54
C THR A 156 -11.16 3.14 5.30
N VAL A 157 -11.12 2.44 4.15
CA VAL A 157 -10.72 3.03 2.85
C VAL A 157 -11.44 4.37 2.62
N PRO A 158 -10.72 5.49 2.49
CA PRO A 158 -11.32 6.80 2.30
C PRO A 158 -12.24 6.89 1.08
N GLU A 159 -13.36 7.58 1.23
CA GLU A 159 -14.35 7.79 0.15
C GLU A 159 -13.74 8.48 -1.08
N ASP A 160 -12.72 9.31 -0.90
CA ASP A 160 -11.98 9.92 -2.03
C ASP A 160 -11.29 8.86 -2.90
N LEU A 161 -10.71 7.83 -2.28
CA LEU A 161 -10.07 6.72 -3.00
C LEU A 161 -11.11 5.86 -3.72
N LYS A 162 -12.23 5.55 -3.04
CA LYS A 162 -13.35 4.83 -3.67
C LYS A 162 -13.92 5.60 -4.87
N GLY A 163 -14.12 6.91 -4.71
CA GLY A 163 -14.59 7.79 -5.78
C GLY A 163 -13.62 7.84 -6.96
N ALA A 164 -12.31 7.91 -6.70
CA ALA A 164 -11.29 7.85 -7.75
C ALA A 164 -11.34 6.52 -8.52
N LEU A 165 -11.47 5.39 -7.82
CA LEU A 165 -11.60 4.06 -8.42
C LEU A 165 -12.87 3.94 -9.27
N LEU A 166 -14.03 4.40 -8.77
CA LEU A 166 -15.30 4.38 -9.50
C LEU A 166 -15.22 5.18 -10.81
N LEU A 167 -14.61 6.37 -10.78
CA LEU A 167 -14.41 7.21 -11.96
C LEU A 167 -13.49 6.53 -12.99
N MET A 168 -12.41 5.89 -12.54
CA MET A 168 -11.47 5.18 -13.41
C MET A 168 -12.12 3.95 -14.05
N VAL A 169 -12.80 3.12 -13.25
CA VAL A 169 -13.46 1.90 -13.73
C VAL A 169 -14.59 2.24 -14.69
N GLY A 170 -15.42 3.25 -14.39
CA GLY A 170 -16.47 3.71 -15.29
C GLY A 170 -15.90 4.19 -16.63
N HIS A 171 -14.83 4.97 -16.59
CA HIS A 171 -14.17 5.44 -17.82
C HIS A 171 -13.63 4.29 -18.69
N TRP A 172 -12.97 3.30 -18.09
CA TRP A 172 -12.43 2.14 -18.81
C TRP A 172 -13.51 1.18 -19.31
N TYR A 173 -14.64 1.08 -18.60
CA TYR A 173 -15.76 0.27 -19.05
C TYR A 173 -16.40 0.85 -20.33
N GLU A 174 -16.59 2.18 -20.38
CA GLU A 174 -17.12 2.89 -21.54
C GLU A 174 -16.11 2.95 -22.71
N ASN A 175 -14.82 3.12 -22.40
CA ASN A 175 -13.76 3.31 -23.40
C ASN A 175 -12.86 2.07 -23.47
N ARG A 176 -13.30 1.06 -24.23
CA ARG A 176 -12.60 -0.23 -24.37
C ARG A 176 -11.41 -0.21 -25.35
N GLU A 177 -11.25 0.88 -26.10
CA GLU A 177 -10.15 1.08 -27.05
C GLU A 177 -9.17 2.13 -26.54
N ALA A 178 -7.87 1.92 -26.77
CA ALA A 178 -6.83 2.87 -26.38
C ALA A 178 -6.92 4.22 -27.11
N THR A 179 -7.60 4.24 -28.26
CA THR A 179 -7.84 5.44 -29.06
C THR A 179 -9.22 5.32 -29.70
N THR A 180 -10.16 6.19 -29.36
CA THR A 180 -11.35 6.38 -30.21
C THR A 180 -10.98 7.34 -31.36
N GLN A 181 -11.49 7.09 -32.56
CA GLN A 181 -11.25 7.99 -33.69
C GLN A 181 -12.18 9.21 -33.59
N SER A 182 -11.84 10.17 -32.73
CA SER A 182 -12.60 11.42 -32.61
C SER A 182 -12.03 12.50 -33.54
N LEU A 183 -12.91 13.09 -34.37
CA LEU A 183 -12.62 14.24 -35.24
C LEU A 183 -12.31 15.54 -34.48
N PHE A 184 -12.53 15.55 -33.17
CA PHE A 184 -12.21 16.64 -32.26
C PHE A 184 -11.27 16.09 -31.19
N ASN A 185 -10.11 16.73 -31.00
CA ASN A 185 -9.09 16.36 -30.02
C ASN A 185 -9.76 15.87 -28.74
N MET A 186 -9.61 14.58 -28.42
CA MET A 186 -9.99 14.04 -27.12
C MET A 186 -9.16 14.78 -26.08
N GLN A 187 -9.72 15.84 -25.53
CA GLN A 187 -9.18 16.44 -24.33
C GLN A 187 -9.55 15.51 -23.19
N GLN A 188 -8.56 15.11 -22.40
CA GLN A 188 -8.83 14.49 -21.12
C GLN A 188 -9.71 15.48 -20.35
N ILE A 189 -10.98 15.13 -20.13
CA ILE A 189 -11.77 15.82 -19.11
C ILE A 189 -11.00 15.59 -17.82
N PRO A 190 -10.62 16.65 -17.07
CA PRO A 190 -10.01 16.44 -15.77
C PRO A 190 -11.06 15.74 -14.88
N LEU A 191 -11.02 14.41 -14.80
CA LEU A 191 -11.98 13.60 -14.06
C LEU A 191 -11.89 13.81 -12.54
N GLY A 192 -11.15 14.82 -12.06
CA GLY A 192 -10.90 15.04 -10.64
C GLY A 192 -10.09 13.92 -9.97
N VAL A 193 -9.81 12.80 -10.65
CA VAL A 193 -9.06 11.65 -10.11
C VAL A 193 -7.73 12.10 -9.51
N HIS A 194 -6.95 12.92 -10.24
CA HIS A 194 -5.71 13.47 -9.68
C HIS A 194 -5.92 14.42 -8.50
N ALA A 195 -7.05 15.12 -8.43
CA ALA A 195 -7.39 15.98 -7.29
C ALA A 195 -7.76 15.15 -6.06
N LEU A 196 -8.50 14.05 -6.24
CA LEU A 196 -8.84 13.09 -5.18
C LEU A 196 -7.59 12.35 -4.68
N LEU A 197 -6.72 11.90 -5.59
CA LEU A 197 -5.51 11.17 -5.22
C LEU A 197 -4.38 12.09 -4.71
N GLY A 198 -4.46 13.40 -4.97
CA GLY A 198 -3.37 14.36 -4.71
C GLY A 198 -2.91 14.42 -3.24
N ASN A 199 -3.80 14.13 -2.30
CA ASN A 199 -3.49 14.13 -0.86
C ASN A 199 -2.86 12.82 -0.36
N TYR A 200 -2.97 11.73 -1.12
CA TYR A 200 -2.51 10.39 -0.74
C TYR A 200 -1.14 10.04 -1.29
N ARG A 201 -0.61 10.87 -2.19
CA ARG A 201 0.74 10.67 -2.74
C ARG A 201 1.75 10.75 -1.60
N ALA A 202 2.47 9.65 -1.35
CA ALA A 202 3.66 9.67 -0.52
C ALA A 202 4.71 10.54 -1.23
N TRP A 203 4.88 11.79 -0.79
CA TRP A 203 5.91 12.66 -1.34
C TRP A 203 7.27 12.08 -0.95
N GLY A 204 7.96 11.47 -1.90
CA GLY A 204 9.36 11.10 -1.75
C GLY A 204 10.20 12.38 -1.61
N PHE A 205 10.93 12.49 -0.50
CA PHE A 205 11.95 13.51 -0.29
C PHE A 205 13.27 13.11 -0.98
#